data_AF-K4LCR0-F1
#
_entry.id   AF-K4LCR0-F1
#
_cell.length_a   1.000
_cell.length_b   1.000
_cell.length_c   1.000
_cell.angle_alpha   90.00
_cell.angle_beta   90.00
_cell.angle_gamma   90.00
#
_symmetry.space_group_name_H-M   'P 1'
#
loop_
_entity.id
_entity.type
_entity.pdbx_description
1 polymer ?
#
loop_
_entity_poly.entity_id
_entity_poly.type
_entity_poly.pdbx_seq_one_letter_code
_entity_poly.pdbx_strand_id
1 'polypeptide(L)'
;MTFFFKKVLALLKAFATYCPYCLAGKKVVQVASGKNKLKKKNNPTEKEKNLIGGIKMGKYIAIIGVFCPFFWISLLTGASIEMIRFNAIHSGIVILIGFVIMLICRVGLEKIRKESSSSM
;
A
#
# COMPACT_ATOMS: atom_id res chain seq x y z
N MET A 1 14.71 15.57 -7.19
CA MET A 1 14.78 14.70 -5.99
C MET A 1 13.62 14.91 -4.99
N THR A 2 13.05 16.11 -4.88
CA THR A 2 11.93 16.47 -3.98
C THR A 2 10.57 15.83 -4.33
N PHE A 3 10.32 15.47 -5.58
CA PHE A 3 9.05 14.89 -6.03
C PHE A 3 8.83 13.45 -5.54
N PHE A 4 9.90 12.66 -5.49
CA PHE A 4 9.87 11.27 -5.00
C PHE A 4 9.65 11.23 -3.49
N PHE A 5 10.32 12.12 -2.74
CA PHE A 5 10.18 12.22 -1.29
C PHE A 5 8.76 12.61 -0.86
N LYS A 6 8.09 13.53 -1.59
CA LYS A 6 6.68 13.87 -1.33
C LYS A 6 5.75 12.68 -1.55
N LYS A 7 6.00 11.82 -2.54
CA LYS A 7 5.23 10.59 -2.78
C LYS A 7 5.50 9.52 -1.72
N VAL A 8 6.75 9.37 -1.28
CA VAL A 8 7.13 8.48 -0.17
C VAL A 8 6.46 8.92 1.14
N LEU A 9 6.46 10.22 1.44
CA LEU A 9 5.80 10.79 2.61
C LEU A 9 4.26 10.64 2.54
N ALA A 10 3.66 10.76 1.35
CA ALA A 10 2.24 10.49 1.12
C ALA A 10 1.89 9.01 1.31
N LEU A 11 2.80 8.09 0.98
CA LEU A 11 2.67 6.65 1.20
C LEU A 11 2.84 6.27 2.67
N LEU A 12 3.77 6.89 3.39
CA LEU A 12 3.88 6.75 4.85
C LEU A 12 2.62 7.25 5.56
N LYS A 13 2.06 8.39 5.13
CA LYS A 13 0.73 8.85 5.58
C LYS A 13 -0.36 7.84 5.21
N ALA A 14 -0.31 7.21 4.04
CA ALA A 14 -1.27 6.18 3.66
C ALA A 14 -1.18 4.93 4.55
N PHE A 15 0.02 4.53 4.96
CA PHE A 15 0.26 3.44 5.92
C PHE A 15 -0.22 3.79 7.33
N ALA A 16 0.10 4.99 7.82
CA ALA A 16 -0.44 5.51 9.08
C ALA A 16 -1.97 5.58 9.05
N THR A 17 -2.55 5.91 7.89
CA THR A 17 -4.01 5.91 7.70
C THR A 17 -4.62 4.50 7.61
N TYR A 18 -3.82 3.46 7.38
CA TYR A 18 -4.26 2.06 7.32
C TYR A 18 -4.19 1.35 8.67
N CYS A 19 -3.83 2.06 9.74
CA CYS A 19 -4.10 1.64 11.10
C CYS A 19 -5.62 1.39 11.27
N PRO A 20 -6.07 0.25 11.83
CA PRO A 20 -7.49 -0.07 12.00
C PRO A 20 -8.26 1.05 12.70
N TYR A 21 -7.60 1.78 13.61
CA TYR A 21 -8.14 2.96 14.30
C TYR A 21 -8.32 4.17 13.39
N CYS A 22 -7.39 4.45 12.47
CA CYS A 22 -7.52 5.54 11.50
C CYS A 22 -8.54 5.24 10.39
N LEU A 23 -8.75 3.96 10.06
CA LEU A 23 -9.81 3.50 9.14
C LEU A 23 -11.21 3.74 9.70
N ALA A 24 -11.42 3.52 11.00
CA ALA A 24 -12.66 3.83 11.68
C ALA A 24 -12.93 5.35 11.68
N GLY A 25 -11.95 6.16 12.06
CA GLY A 25 -12.05 7.62 12.02
C GLY A 25 -12.30 8.18 10.60
N LYS A 26 -11.64 7.62 9.59
CA LYS A 26 -11.88 8.02 8.19
C LYS A 26 -13.29 7.69 7.69
N LYS A 27 -13.91 6.60 8.15
CA LYS A 27 -15.31 6.30 7.80
C LYS A 27 -16.26 7.36 8.36
N VAL A 28 -16.06 7.78 9.61
CA VAL A 28 -16.89 8.81 10.25
C VAL A 28 -16.72 10.15 9.54
N VAL A 29 -15.48 10.56 9.26
CA VAL A 29 -15.18 11.82 8.54
C VAL A 29 -15.70 11.79 7.10
N GLN A 30 -15.65 10.64 6.40
CA GLN A 30 -16.20 10.49 5.05
C GLN A 30 -17.73 10.58 5.02
N VAL A 31 -18.41 10.01 6.02
CA VAL A 31 -19.87 10.12 6.16
C VAL A 31 -20.27 11.57 6.48
N ALA A 32 -19.53 12.25 7.36
CA ALA A 32 -19.77 13.65 7.72
C ALA A 32 -19.45 14.65 6.60
N SER A 33 -18.44 14.38 5.76
CA SER A 33 -17.99 15.32 4.71
C SER A 33 -18.77 15.23 3.40
N GLY A 34 -19.80 14.38 3.29
CA GLY A 34 -20.62 14.26 2.07
C GLY A 34 -19.87 13.86 0.78
N LYS A 35 -18.58 13.45 0.89
CA LYS A 35 -17.77 13.07 -0.27
C LYS A 35 -18.27 11.76 -0.84
N ASN A 36 -19.11 11.87 -1.87
CA ASN A 36 -19.62 10.79 -2.68
C ASN A 36 -18.46 9.84 -3.05
N LYS A 37 -18.55 8.59 -2.58
CA LYS A 37 -17.65 7.53 -3.02
C LYS A 37 -17.70 7.47 -4.54
N LEU A 38 -16.54 7.47 -5.20
CA LEU A 38 -16.42 7.00 -6.58
C LEU A 38 -17.23 5.71 -6.67
N LYS A 39 -18.37 5.77 -7.38
CA LYS A 39 -19.40 4.72 -7.37
C LYS A 39 -18.71 3.39 -7.65
N LYS A 40 -18.79 2.48 -6.69
CA LYS A 40 -18.31 1.11 -6.87
C LYS A 40 -19.22 0.49 -7.93
N LYS A 41 -18.70 0.25 -9.13
CA LYS A 41 -19.45 -0.39 -10.22
C LYS A 41 -19.99 -1.73 -9.70
N ASN A 42 -21.30 -1.98 -9.90
CA ASN A 42 -21.98 -3.16 -9.36
C ASN A 42 -21.50 -4.49 -9.98
N ASN A 43 -20.67 -4.44 -11.03
CA ASN A 43 -20.00 -5.61 -11.57
C ASN A 43 -18.59 -5.22 -12.10
N PRO A 44 -17.50 -5.49 -11.34
CA PRO A 44 -16.15 -5.17 -11.79
C PRO A 44 -15.73 -6.10 -12.93
N THR A 45 -15.12 -5.50 -13.95
CA THR A 45 -14.61 -6.18 -15.14
C THR A 45 -13.48 -7.14 -14.75
N GLU A 46 -13.26 -8.25 -15.48
CA GLU A 46 -12.18 -9.22 -15.18
C GLU A 46 -10.80 -8.54 -15.06
N LYS A 47 -10.52 -7.53 -15.91
CA LYS A 47 -9.31 -6.70 -15.81
C LYS A 47 -9.19 -5.94 -14.48
N GLU A 48 -10.30 -5.42 -13.96
CA GLU A 48 -10.32 -4.73 -12.66
C GLU A 48 -10.10 -5.71 -11.50
N LYS A 49 -10.68 -6.92 -11.57
CA LYS A 49 -10.47 -7.97 -10.57
C LYS A 49 -8.99 -8.37 -10.48
N ASN A 50 -8.32 -8.53 -11.62
CA ASN A 50 -6.89 -8.86 -11.67
C ASN A 50 -6.02 -7.75 -11.06
N LEU A 51 -6.33 -6.48 -11.33
CA LEU A 51 -5.62 -5.34 -10.73
C LEU A 51 -5.86 -5.23 -9.22
N ILE A 52 -7.08 -5.47 -8.75
CA ILE A 52 -7.38 -5.55 -7.32
C ILE A 52 -6.62 -6.71 -6.67
N GLY A 53 -6.51 -7.84 -7.36
CA GLY A 53 -5.68 -8.98 -6.97
C GLY A 53 -4.22 -8.59 -6.80
N GLY A 54 -3.63 -7.89 -7.78
CA GLY A 54 -2.26 -7.39 -7.72
C GLY A 54 -2.03 -6.40 -6.56
N ILE A 55 -2.99 -5.50 -6.30
CA ILE A 55 -2.95 -4.61 -5.11
C ILE A 55 -2.92 -5.43 -3.82
N LYS A 56 -3.74 -6.48 -3.70
CA LYS A 56 -3.75 -7.35 -2.52
C LYS A 56 -2.44 -8.11 -2.38
N MET A 57 -1.91 -8.67 -3.47
CA MET A 57 -0.63 -9.39 -3.49
C MET A 57 0.53 -8.48 -3.04
N GLY A 58 0.66 -7.29 -3.65
CA GLY A 58 1.69 -6.32 -3.27
C GLY A 58 1.61 -5.93 -1.80
N LYS A 59 0.39 -5.79 -1.24
CA LYS A 59 0.18 -5.56 0.19
C LYS A 59 0.70 -6.71 1.06
N TYR A 60 0.40 -7.96 0.72
CA TYR A 60 0.89 -9.11 1.50
C TYR A 60 2.41 -9.23 1.45
N ILE A 61 3.04 -8.99 0.29
CA ILE A 61 4.50 -8.95 0.17
C ILE A 61 5.10 -7.86 1.08
N ALA A 62 4.51 -6.66 1.07
CA ALA A 62 4.99 -5.57 1.92
C ALA A 62 4.86 -5.90 3.42
N ILE A 63 3.77 -6.56 3.83
CA ILE A 63 3.57 -7.01 5.21
C ILE A 63 4.63 -8.06 5.60
N ILE A 64 4.93 -9.02 4.73
CA ILE A 64 5.97 -10.03 4.98
C ILE A 64 7.33 -9.35 5.19
N GLY A 65 7.66 -8.34 4.39
CA GLY A 65 8.88 -7.56 4.56
C GLY A 65 8.92 -6.82 5.90
N VAL A 66 7.81 -6.18 6.31
CA VAL A 66 7.72 -5.48 7.62
C VAL A 66 7.88 -6.45 8.79
N PHE A 67 7.29 -7.64 8.71
CA PHE A 67 7.34 -8.66 9.76
C PHE A 67 8.43 -9.71 9.51
N CYS A 68 9.52 -9.34 8.83
CA CYS A 68 10.61 -10.26 8.54
C CYS A 68 11.22 -10.82 9.85
N PRO A 69 11.12 -12.13 10.12
CA PRO A 69 11.54 -12.70 11.40
C PRO A 69 13.04 -12.50 11.65
N PHE A 70 13.87 -12.56 10.60
CA PHE A 70 15.32 -12.35 10.72
C PHE A 70 15.68 -10.95 11.21
N PHE A 71 14.98 -9.92 10.72
CA PHE A 71 15.19 -8.55 11.18
C PHE A 71 14.77 -8.39 12.64
N TRP A 72 13.57 -8.84 13.00
CA TRP A 72 13.07 -8.71 14.36
C TRP A 72 13.87 -9.54 15.36
N ILE A 73 14.25 -10.77 15.02
CA ILE A 73 15.10 -11.60 15.88
C ILE A 73 16.44 -10.91 16.10
N SER A 74 17.16 -10.51 15.03
CA SER A 74 18.46 -9.84 15.17
C SER A 74 18.38 -8.52 15.96
N LEU A 75 17.27 -7.79 15.84
CA LEU A 75 17.04 -6.56 16.59
C LEU A 75 16.79 -6.85 18.07
N LEU A 76 15.95 -7.85 18.39
CA LEU A 76 15.57 -8.19 19.77
C LEU A 76 16.67 -8.92 20.54
N THR A 77 17.50 -9.69 19.85
CA THR A 77 18.61 -10.43 20.49
C THR A 77 19.90 -9.61 20.62
N GLY A 78 19.91 -8.36 20.12
CA GLY A 78 21.11 -7.51 20.16
C GLY A 78 22.25 -8.04 19.30
N ALA A 79 21.94 -8.59 18.12
CA ALA A 79 22.95 -9.07 17.17
C ALA A 79 23.89 -7.94 16.71
N SER A 80 24.98 -8.31 16.03
CA SER A 80 25.95 -7.34 15.52
C SER A 80 25.27 -6.31 14.58
N ILE A 81 25.76 -5.06 14.63
CA ILE A 81 25.23 -3.94 13.85
C ILE A 81 25.22 -4.27 12.35
N GLU A 82 26.25 -4.95 11.84
CA GLU A 82 26.33 -5.37 10.44
C GLU A 82 25.24 -6.38 10.07
N MET A 83 24.92 -7.32 10.96
CA MET A 83 23.84 -8.30 10.76
C MET A 83 22.46 -7.62 10.77
N ILE A 84 22.25 -6.68 11.70
CA ILE A 84 21.01 -5.88 11.76
C ILE A 84 20.85 -5.07 10.48
N ARG A 85 21.92 -4.41 10.00
CA ARG A 85 21.90 -3.61 8.77
C ARG A 85 21.57 -4.46 7.55
N PHE A 86 22.19 -5.64 7.42
CA PHE A 86 21.89 -6.57 6.34
C PHE A 86 20.42 -7.01 6.36
N ASN A 87 19.90 -7.41 7.52
CA ASN A 87 18.51 -7.84 7.67
C ASN A 87 17.51 -6.68 7.45
N ALA A 88 17.88 -5.45 7.81
CA ALA A 88 17.10 -4.24 7.53
C ALA A 88 17.02 -3.94 6.04
N ILE A 89 18.13 -4.08 5.31
CA ILE A 89 18.15 -3.88 3.85
C ILE A 89 17.34 -4.98 3.15
N HIS A 90 17.52 -6.24 3.55
CA HIS A 90 16.79 -7.38 2.99
C HIS A 90 15.27 -7.20 3.14
N SER A 91 14.81 -6.91 4.36
CA SER A 91 13.40 -6.62 4.62
C SER A 91 12.92 -5.37 3.88
N GLY A 92 13.73 -4.31 3.82
CA GLY A 92 13.45 -3.09 3.08
C GLY A 92 13.21 -3.31 1.59
N ILE A 93 14.01 -4.16 0.94
CA ILE A 93 13.84 -4.52 -0.48
C ILE A 93 12.52 -5.25 -0.69
N VAL A 94 12.18 -6.20 0.17
CA VAL A 94 10.92 -6.95 0.09
C VAL A 94 9.72 -5.99 0.24
N ILE A 95 9.79 -5.04 1.18
CA ILE A 95 8.79 -3.99 1.34
C ILE A 95 8.66 -3.18 0.05
N LEU A 96 9.78 -2.72 -0.51
CA LEU A 96 9.80 -1.92 -1.74
C LEU A 96 9.13 -2.63 -2.92
N ILE A 97 9.41 -3.92 -3.11
CA ILE A 97 8.81 -4.74 -4.17
C ILE A 97 7.29 -4.78 -4.01
N GLY A 98 6.79 -5.04 -2.80
CA GLY A 98 5.35 -5.04 -2.52
C GLY A 98 4.69 -3.70 -2.83
N PHE A 99 5.37 -2.59 -2.50
CA PHE A 99 4.90 -1.24 -2.82
C PHE A 99 4.85 -0.94 -4.30
N VAL A 100 5.88 -1.33 -5.06
CA VAL A 100 5.95 -1.11 -6.51
C VAL A 100 4.79 -1.82 -7.22
N ILE A 101 4.55 -3.09 -6.88
CA ILE A 101 3.41 -3.87 -7.41
C ILE A 101 2.10 -3.17 -7.10
N MET A 102 1.90 -2.74 -5.86
CA MET A 102 0.69 -2.06 -5.43
C MET A 102 0.47 -0.73 -6.19
N LEU A 103 1.54 0.03 -6.44
CA LEU A 103 1.48 1.29 -7.18
C LEU A 103 1.12 1.08 -8.64
N ILE A 104 1.77 0.13 -9.33
CA ILE A 104 1.49 -0.17 -10.74
C ILE A 104 0.02 -0.60 -10.90
N CYS A 105 -0.45 -1.52 -10.06
CA CYS A 105 -1.83 -1.98 -10.14
C CYS A 105 -2.84 -0.89 -9.78
N ARG A 106 -2.52 0.02 -8.84
CA ARG A 106 -3.38 1.17 -8.53
C ARG A 106 -3.47 2.16 -9.68
N VAL A 107 -2.36 2.52 -10.31
CA VAL A 107 -2.35 3.44 -11.45
C VAL A 107 -3.15 2.84 -12.62
N GLY A 108 -2.99 1.55 -12.88
CA GLY A 108 -3.79 0.83 -13.88
C GLY A 108 -5.29 0.88 -13.57
N LEU A 109 -5.66 0.70 -12.30
CA LEU A 109 -7.06 0.71 -11.87
C LEU A 109 -7.69 2.12 -11.95
N GLU A 110 -6.93 3.17 -11.64
CA GLU A 110 -7.39 4.55 -11.82
C GLU A 110 -7.59 4.91 -13.29
N LYS A 111 -6.73 4.41 -14.19
CA LYS A 111 -6.87 4.60 -15.63
C LYS A 111 -8.19 4.00 -16.15
N ILE A 112 -8.46 2.74 -15.80
CA ILE A 112 -9.71 2.06 -16.20
C ILE A 112 -10.95 2.78 -15.65
N ARG A 113 -10.90 3.23 -14.39
CA ARG A 113 -12.02 3.97 -13.80
C ARG A 113 -12.31 5.28 -14.52
N LYS A 114 -11.28 6.03 -14.92
CA LYS A 114 -11.44 7.28 -15.70
C LYS A 114 -12.06 7.01 -17.07
N GLU A 115 -11.56 6.00 -17.79
CA GLU A 115 -12.13 5.59 -19.09
C GLU A 115 -13.62 5.22 -18.96
N SER A 116 -14.00 4.51 -17.90
CA SER A 116 -15.40 4.16 -17.64
C SER A 116 -16.31 5.33 -17.23
N SER A 117 -15.74 6.49 -16.85
CA SER A 117 -16.51 7.69 -16.48
C SER A 117 -16.68 8.67 -17.63
N SER A 118 -15.95 8.48 -18.74
CA SER A 118 -16.03 9.33 -19.95
C SER A 118 -16.92 8.75 -21.04
N SER A 119 -17.34 7.49 -20.89
CA SER A 119 -18.22 6.77 -21.82
C SER A 119 -19.67 6.68 -21.32
N MET A 120 -19.99 7.34 -20.21
CA MET A 120 -21.36 7.67 -19.75
C MET A 120 -21.58 9.17 -19.95
#